data_AF-A0A843WHB2-F1
#
_entry.id   AF-A0A843WHB2-F1
#
_cell.length_a   1.000
_cell.length_b   1.000
_cell.length_c   1.000
_cell.angle_alpha   90.00
_cell.angle_beta   90.00
_cell.angle_gamma   90.00
#
_symmetry.space_group_name_H-M   'P 1'
#
loop_
_entity.id
_entity.type
_entity.pdbx_description
1 polymer ?
#
loop_
_entity_poly.entity_id
_entity_poly.type
_entity_poly.pdbx_seq_one_letter_code
_entity_poly.pdbx_strand_id
1 'polypeptide(L)'
;MTDLPDKDVASNFPIESSTNSVDSDSVSFSSEQETDQARSSKASSWSSLFLTAFSIFEVYSGSTSHKRKETKTRTHVWTAAMRKAITCGSMRRIQERVLGTGKIDVTSSSSEIWLLGVCYKMSAEESCSDAVHDDGLSGFLNDFSSRIWMTYRKGFDTIGDSKFTSDVSWGCMIRSSQMLVAQALLFHYLGRTWRKLSQKPYDPKYIKLLHLFGDSKKSIFSIHNLLQAGRGYGLAAGSWVGPYAMCRSWEALARTARDSANVNEVNQSLPMAIYVVSGDEDGERGGAPVLCIDTASKICSEFCKGQATWAPMLLLVPLVLGLDKVNPRYISLLWATFTFPQSLGILGGKPGASTYMIGVQDDKALYLDPHEVQPAVDIKEDNLEADTSSYHCSTVRQLPLEQIDPSLAIGFYCRDKDDFDDFCARAIDLAERSDGAPLFTVASSLPRPKPVHHDGSSDMPASPSKEWMDSAHVDCLSDPEAHQHDDDWQLL
;
A
#
# COMPACT_ATOMS: atom_id res chain seq x y z
N MET A 1 -36.29 25.39 -46.93
CA MET A 1 -37.15 26.27 -47.75
C MET A 1 -37.97 25.32 -48.61
N THR A 2 -39.30 25.50 -48.60
CA THR A 2 -40.33 24.47 -48.85
C THR A 2 -40.31 23.28 -47.85
N ASP A 3 -41.43 22.72 -47.40
CA ASP A 3 -42.78 23.31 -47.20
C ASP A 3 -43.54 22.55 -46.08
N LEU A 4 -44.59 23.17 -45.52
CA LEU A 4 -45.58 22.56 -44.61
C LEU A 4 -46.84 22.15 -45.41
N PRO A 5 -47.65 21.19 -44.91
CA PRO A 5 -48.91 21.61 -44.29
C PRO A 5 -49.40 20.77 -43.09
N ASP A 6 -50.24 21.38 -42.26
CA ASP A 6 -50.94 20.76 -41.11
C ASP A 6 -52.32 20.17 -41.48
N LYS A 7 -52.77 19.13 -40.75
CA LYS A 7 -54.01 19.11 -39.91
C LYS A 7 -54.74 17.76 -39.77
N ASP A 8 -54.93 17.38 -38.50
CA ASP A 8 -56.18 16.98 -37.81
C ASP A 8 -57.33 16.28 -38.57
N VAL A 9 -57.82 15.17 -37.98
CA VAL A 9 -59.17 15.10 -37.38
C VAL A 9 -59.24 13.90 -36.41
N ALA A 10 -60.07 13.99 -35.37
CA ALA A 10 -60.11 13.07 -34.22
C ALA A 10 -61.23 12.01 -34.26
N SER A 11 -61.22 11.09 -33.28
CA SER A 11 -62.36 10.25 -32.88
C SER A 11 -62.45 10.13 -31.36
N ASN A 12 -63.63 9.76 -30.81
CA ASN A 12 -64.05 10.16 -29.47
C ASN A 12 -63.96 9.08 -28.35
N PHE A 13 -63.69 9.60 -27.15
CA PHE A 13 -64.30 9.32 -25.83
C PHE A 13 -65.64 8.53 -25.80
N PRO A 14 -65.91 7.78 -24.70
CA PRO A 14 -66.54 8.41 -23.50
C PRO A 14 -65.92 8.04 -22.13
N ILE A 15 -66.43 8.68 -21.07
CA ILE A 15 -66.03 8.59 -19.64
C ILE A 15 -67.29 8.22 -18.81
N GLU A 16 -67.12 8.00 -17.50
CA GLU A 16 -68.13 7.96 -16.40
C GLU A 16 -68.74 6.59 -16.01
N SER A 17 -69.22 6.37 -14.78
CA SER A 17 -68.83 6.84 -13.41
C SER A 17 -69.62 6.06 -12.32
N SER A 18 -69.32 6.30 -11.02
CA SER A 18 -70.18 6.00 -9.84
C SER A 18 -70.34 4.50 -9.42
N THR A 19 -70.59 4.08 -8.15
CA THR A 19 -70.55 4.71 -6.80
C THR A 19 -70.54 3.63 -5.67
N ASN A 20 -70.46 4.05 -4.39
CA ASN A 20 -70.57 3.31 -3.10
C ASN A 20 -69.22 2.78 -2.55
N SER A 21 -68.75 2.98 -1.30
CA SER A 21 -69.34 3.14 0.07
C SER A 21 -70.00 1.84 0.59
N VAL A 22 -69.93 1.39 1.86
CA VAL A 22 -69.79 1.94 3.24
C VAL A 22 -69.12 0.81 4.13
N ASP A 23 -68.37 0.93 5.24
CA ASP A 23 -68.02 2.00 6.21
C ASP A 23 -66.61 1.82 6.90
N SER A 24 -66.30 2.70 7.88
CA SER A 24 -65.70 2.60 9.24
C SER A 24 -64.96 1.32 9.76
N ASP A 25 -64.17 1.31 10.86
CA ASP A 25 -64.03 2.22 12.03
C ASP A 25 -62.59 2.70 12.32
N SER A 26 -62.47 3.77 13.11
CA SER A 26 -61.21 4.25 13.69
C SER A 26 -61.34 4.57 15.19
N VAL A 27 -60.36 4.15 16.00
CA VAL A 27 -60.14 4.68 17.36
C VAL A 27 -58.65 4.76 17.65
N SER A 28 -58.21 5.89 18.20
CA SER A 28 -56.90 6.10 18.82
C SER A 28 -57.09 6.56 20.27
N PHE A 29 -56.15 6.26 21.17
CA PHE A 29 -55.84 7.12 22.32
C PHE A 29 -54.45 6.83 22.91
N SER A 30 -54.02 7.64 23.87
CA SER A 30 -52.63 7.86 24.29
C SER A 30 -52.44 7.79 25.82
N SER A 31 -51.19 8.03 26.28
CA SER A 31 -50.77 8.41 27.65
C SER A 31 -50.54 7.28 28.68
N GLU A 32 -49.30 7.26 29.20
CA GLU A 32 -48.79 7.10 30.59
C GLU A 32 -49.50 6.10 31.57
N GLN A 33 -48.82 5.42 32.50
CA GLN A 33 -47.80 5.91 33.45
C GLN A 33 -46.96 4.76 34.08
N GLU A 34 -45.98 5.07 34.94
CA GLU A 34 -45.07 4.12 35.64
C GLU A 34 -45.71 3.36 36.82
N THR A 35 -45.13 2.21 37.22
CA THR A 35 -44.81 1.87 38.63
C THR A 35 -43.93 0.60 38.77
N ASP A 36 -43.22 0.49 39.89
CA ASP A 36 -42.24 -0.58 40.19
C ASP A 36 -42.81 -2.00 40.39
N GLN A 37 -41.97 -3.00 40.08
CA GLN A 37 -41.77 -4.12 41.00
C GLN A 37 -40.38 -4.80 40.83
N ALA A 38 -39.89 -5.42 41.91
CA ALA A 38 -38.45 -5.63 42.10
C ALA A 38 -37.99 -7.10 42.20
N ARG A 39 -36.70 -7.30 41.84
CA ARG A 39 -35.75 -8.34 42.29
C ARG A 39 -36.29 -9.75 42.61
N SER A 40 -35.82 -10.72 41.82
CA SER A 40 -35.43 -12.04 42.35
C SER A 40 -34.24 -12.60 41.56
N SER A 41 -33.19 -13.06 42.25
CA SER A 41 -32.00 -13.65 41.63
C SER A 41 -31.57 -14.95 42.33
N LYS A 42 -31.41 -15.99 41.51
CA LYS A 42 -30.73 -17.29 41.72
C LYS A 42 -30.56 -17.89 40.31
N ALA A 43 -29.39 -18.35 39.85
CA ALA A 43 -28.53 -19.41 40.38
C ALA A 43 -29.20 -20.81 40.25
N SER A 44 -28.57 -21.85 39.66
CA SER A 44 -27.19 -21.93 39.12
C SER A 44 -26.96 -23.18 38.26
N SER A 45 -25.89 -23.15 37.44
CA SER A 45 -25.13 -24.32 36.91
C SER A 45 -25.86 -25.17 35.84
N TRP A 46 -25.20 -25.94 34.98
CA TRP A 46 -23.84 -26.51 35.06
C TRP A 46 -22.91 -26.21 33.85
N SER A 47 -21.62 -26.43 34.12
CA SER A 47 -20.45 -26.47 33.25
C SER A 47 -20.57 -27.45 32.06
N SER A 48 -19.68 -27.49 31.05
CA SER A 48 -18.25 -27.12 31.02
C SER A 48 -17.70 -26.94 29.59
N LEU A 49 -16.63 -26.13 29.43
CA LEU A 49 -15.36 -26.50 28.76
C LEU A 49 -14.40 -25.27 28.64
N PHE A 50 -13.09 -25.55 28.58
CA PHE A 50 -11.97 -24.64 28.24
C PHE A 50 -11.55 -23.52 29.22
N LEU A 51 -10.76 -23.95 30.21
CA LEU A 51 -9.53 -23.31 30.73
C LEU A 51 -8.45 -24.42 30.78
N THR A 52 -7.12 -24.25 30.80
CA THR A 52 -6.20 -23.09 30.90
C THR A 52 -4.85 -23.43 30.21
N ALA A 53 -4.12 -22.42 29.73
CA ALA A 53 -2.65 -22.30 29.78
C ALA A 53 -2.29 -20.83 29.43
N PHE A 54 -1.38 -20.11 30.09
CA PHE A 54 -0.37 -20.48 31.10
C PHE A 54 -0.41 -19.52 32.31
N SER A 55 -0.14 -20.04 33.51
CA SER A 55 0.49 -19.29 34.63
C SER A 55 0.87 -20.26 35.76
N ILE A 56 2.15 -20.29 36.13
CA ILE A 56 2.67 -20.95 37.33
C ILE A 56 3.78 -20.06 37.90
N PHE A 57 3.51 -19.45 39.06
CA PHE A 57 4.52 -18.95 40.02
C PHE A 57 5.12 -20.19 40.77
N GLU A 58 6.23 -20.16 41.51
CA GLU A 58 6.69 -19.09 42.42
C GLU A 58 8.21 -19.18 42.72
N VAL A 59 8.68 -18.28 43.59
CA VAL A 59 10.04 -18.11 44.10
C VAL A 59 10.50 -19.28 44.98
N TYR A 60 11.80 -19.59 44.93
CA TYR A 60 12.56 -20.02 46.11
C TYR A 60 13.97 -19.41 46.09
N SER A 61 14.56 -19.19 47.27
CA SER A 61 15.83 -18.49 47.47
C SER A 61 16.91 -19.40 48.07
N GLY A 62 18.19 -19.12 47.78
CA GLY A 62 19.30 -19.61 48.63
C GLY A 62 20.61 -20.02 47.95
N SER A 63 21.69 -19.32 48.33
CA SER A 63 23.09 -19.79 48.39
C SER A 63 23.94 -19.86 47.09
N THR A 64 25.25 -19.99 47.31
CA THR A 64 26.34 -19.67 46.37
C THR A 64 27.15 -20.91 45.95
N SER A 65 27.64 -20.93 44.71
CA SER A 65 28.90 -21.62 44.36
C SER A 65 29.46 -21.19 42.99
N HIS A 66 30.78 -21.04 42.89
CA HIS A 66 31.45 -20.89 41.60
C HIS A 66 31.60 -22.24 40.88
N LYS A 67 31.38 -22.26 39.56
CA LYS A 67 32.36 -22.84 38.62
C LYS A 67 32.16 -22.38 37.17
N ARG A 68 33.23 -22.52 36.39
CA ARG A 68 33.52 -21.85 35.12
C ARG A 68 33.60 -22.88 33.99
N LYS A 69 32.83 -22.73 32.90
CA LYS A 69 33.22 -23.16 31.53
C LYS A 69 32.20 -22.83 30.42
N GLU A 70 32.75 -22.63 29.22
CA GLU A 70 32.18 -22.87 27.88
C GLU A 70 30.86 -22.15 27.50
N THR A 71 31.02 -20.93 27.00
CA THR A 71 30.03 -20.19 26.21
C THR A 71 29.88 -20.80 24.81
N LYS A 72 28.76 -21.50 24.55
CA LYS A 72 28.32 -21.84 23.19
C LYS A 72 27.43 -20.73 22.62
N THR A 73 27.60 -20.45 21.32
CA THR A 73 26.78 -19.49 20.57
C THR A 73 25.31 -19.88 20.60
N ARG A 74 24.44 -18.94 21.02
CA ARG A 74 23.01 -19.17 21.25
C ARG A 74 22.16 -18.45 20.21
N THR A 75 22.14 -18.97 18.99
CA THR A 75 21.29 -18.48 17.90
C THR A 75 19.79 -18.56 18.27
N HIS A 76 19.01 -17.58 17.82
CA HIS A 76 17.61 -17.43 18.23
C HIS A 76 16.70 -18.51 17.60
N VAL A 77 16.13 -19.36 18.45
CA VAL A 77 15.30 -20.54 18.08
C VAL A 77 13.89 -20.17 17.56
N TRP A 78 13.57 -18.87 17.47
CA TRP A 78 12.21 -18.36 17.20
C TRP A 78 11.66 -18.67 15.80
N THR A 79 12.51 -18.92 14.80
CA THR A 79 12.09 -19.20 13.41
C THR A 79 11.49 -20.60 13.20
N ALA A 80 11.55 -21.49 14.20
CA ALA A 80 10.99 -22.84 14.11
C ALA A 80 9.50 -22.89 14.52
N ALA A 81 9.08 -22.12 15.52
CA ALA A 81 7.71 -22.16 16.06
C ALA A 81 6.67 -21.61 15.06
N MET A 82 6.93 -20.43 14.49
CA MET A 82 6.06 -19.80 13.48
C MET A 82 5.78 -20.72 12.28
N ARG A 83 6.78 -21.52 11.87
CA ARG A 83 6.69 -22.43 10.71
C ARG A 83 5.64 -23.53 10.87
N LYS A 84 5.18 -23.82 12.09
CA LYS A 84 4.23 -24.91 12.38
C LYS A 84 2.77 -24.46 12.54
N ALA A 85 2.49 -23.16 12.59
CA ALA A 85 1.15 -22.61 12.83
C ALA A 85 0.34 -22.34 11.56
N ILE A 86 1.00 -22.19 10.40
CA ILE A 86 0.39 -21.68 9.16
C ILE A 86 -0.20 -22.82 8.28
N THR A 87 0.15 -24.08 8.54
CA THR A 87 -0.12 -25.21 7.63
C THR A 87 -1.40 -26.01 7.94
N CYS A 88 -2.56 -25.36 8.13
CA CYS A 88 -3.86 -26.01 7.90
C CYS A 88 -5.06 -25.05 7.76
N GLY A 89 -5.93 -25.29 6.77
CA GLY A 89 -7.37 -24.97 6.85
C GLY A 89 -7.81 -23.51 6.73
N SER A 90 -8.10 -23.07 5.49
CA SER A 90 -9.03 -21.94 5.20
C SER A 90 -8.71 -20.60 5.88
N MET A 91 -7.56 -19.98 5.53
CA MET A 91 -7.24 -18.58 5.90
C MET A 91 -8.42 -17.63 5.68
N ARG A 92 -9.18 -17.83 4.60
CA ARG A 92 -10.41 -17.07 4.29
C ARG A 92 -11.31 -16.91 5.51
N ARG A 93 -11.69 -17.99 6.21
CA ARG A 93 -12.58 -17.92 7.40
C ARG A 93 -11.98 -17.19 8.61
N ILE A 94 -10.65 -17.04 8.65
CA ILE A 94 -9.95 -16.32 9.72
C ILE A 94 -9.84 -14.84 9.36
N GLN A 95 -9.41 -14.53 8.13
CA GLN A 95 -9.37 -13.17 7.58
C GLN A 95 -10.76 -12.52 7.54
N GLU A 96 -11.80 -13.27 7.15
CA GLU A 96 -13.22 -12.87 7.19
C GLU A 96 -13.69 -12.48 8.61
N ARG A 97 -13.07 -13.02 9.66
CA ARG A 97 -13.34 -12.69 11.08
C ARG A 97 -12.42 -11.62 11.67
N VAL A 98 -11.30 -11.30 11.01
CA VAL A 98 -10.27 -10.36 11.50
C VAL A 98 -10.33 -9.01 10.79
N LEU A 99 -10.73 -8.97 9.52
CA LEU A 99 -10.91 -7.75 8.71
C LEU A 99 -12.38 -7.39 8.48
N GLY A 100 -13.32 -8.24 8.93
CA GLY A 100 -14.77 -8.04 8.81
C GLY A 100 -15.35 -8.39 7.43
N THR A 101 -16.21 -9.40 7.37
CA THR A 101 -17.03 -9.67 6.17
C THR A 101 -18.14 -8.65 6.00
N GLY A 102 -17.83 -7.59 5.24
CA GLY A 102 -18.82 -6.71 4.66
C GLY A 102 -18.68 -6.65 3.14
N LYS A 103 -19.55 -7.37 2.40
CA LYS A 103 -19.91 -6.93 1.03
C LYS A 103 -20.90 -5.78 1.21
N ILE A 104 -20.38 -4.63 1.63
CA ILE A 104 -21.18 -3.48 2.06
C ILE A 104 -21.66 -2.73 0.82
N ASP A 105 -22.85 -2.18 0.96
CA ASP A 105 -23.46 -1.31 -0.01
C ASP A 105 -22.73 0.04 -0.06
N VAL A 106 -22.05 0.32 -1.17
CA VAL A 106 -21.37 1.60 -1.42
C VAL A 106 -22.39 2.74 -1.56
N THR A 107 -23.64 2.41 -1.93
CA THR A 107 -24.72 3.39 -2.14
C THR A 107 -25.35 3.89 -0.85
N SER A 108 -25.07 3.25 0.29
CA SER A 108 -25.68 3.62 1.58
C SER A 108 -25.07 4.85 2.26
N SER A 109 -24.13 5.55 1.61
CA SER A 109 -23.57 6.81 2.08
C SER A 109 -23.58 7.84 0.95
N SER A 110 -24.10 9.04 1.25
CA SER A 110 -24.14 10.18 0.33
C SER A 110 -22.81 10.95 0.25
N SER A 111 -21.76 10.47 0.91
CA SER A 111 -20.43 11.08 0.86
C SER A 111 -19.75 10.87 -0.50
N GLU A 112 -18.77 11.73 -0.80
CA GLU A 112 -17.91 11.54 -1.96
C GLU A 112 -16.91 10.39 -1.74
N ILE A 113 -16.67 9.64 -2.81
CA ILE A 113 -15.67 8.58 -2.87
C ILE A 113 -14.43 9.12 -3.55
N TRP A 114 -13.28 9.07 -2.88
CA TRP A 114 -11.99 9.36 -3.51
C TRP A 114 -11.32 8.05 -3.92
N LEU A 115 -10.95 7.93 -5.19
CA LEU A 115 -10.25 6.78 -5.75
C LEU A 115 -9.02 7.29 -6.51
N LEU A 116 -7.81 7.00 -6.02
CA LEU A 116 -6.52 7.38 -6.64
C LEU A 116 -6.52 8.79 -7.26
N GLY A 117 -6.80 9.84 -6.47
CA GLY A 117 -6.80 11.24 -6.94
C GLY A 117 -8.05 11.70 -7.70
N VAL A 118 -9.11 10.88 -7.79
CA VAL A 118 -10.38 11.24 -8.45
C VAL A 118 -11.53 11.17 -7.46
N CYS A 119 -12.29 12.27 -7.35
CA CYS A 119 -13.54 12.35 -6.58
C CYS A 119 -14.74 11.87 -7.43
N TYR A 120 -15.57 11.03 -6.82
CA TYR A 120 -16.86 10.57 -7.32
C TYR A 120 -17.94 10.97 -6.31
N LYS A 121 -18.86 11.85 -6.71
CA LYS A 121 -19.94 12.33 -5.84
C LYS A 121 -21.17 11.44 -5.98
N MET A 122 -21.67 10.93 -4.86
CA MET A 122 -22.90 10.14 -4.82
C MET A 122 -24.10 11.11 -4.84
N SER A 123 -24.92 11.05 -5.89
CA SER A 123 -26.10 11.92 -6.04
C SER A 123 -27.28 11.40 -5.22
N ALA A 124 -27.44 11.92 -4.00
CA ALA A 124 -28.54 11.58 -3.13
C ALA A 124 -29.80 12.41 -3.42
N GLU A 125 -30.67 11.93 -4.31
CA GLU A 125 -32.11 12.29 -4.29
C GLU A 125 -32.93 11.28 -5.13
N GLU A 126 -33.67 10.39 -4.47
CA GLU A 126 -34.76 9.65 -5.13
C GLU A 126 -35.96 10.59 -5.31
N SER A 127 -36.18 11.09 -6.53
CA SER A 127 -37.46 11.70 -6.92
C SER A 127 -37.96 11.08 -8.23
N CYS A 128 -39.27 10.86 -8.31
CA CYS A 128 -39.85 9.89 -9.24
C CYS A 128 -40.16 10.46 -10.64
N SER A 129 -39.16 10.42 -11.55
CA SER A 129 -39.39 10.28 -13.01
C SER A 129 -38.08 10.12 -13.79
N ASP A 130 -38.05 9.13 -14.69
CA ASP A 130 -37.09 8.91 -15.79
C ASP A 130 -35.59 8.79 -15.47
N ALA A 131 -34.97 7.74 -16.03
CA ALA A 131 -33.54 7.44 -15.84
C ALA A 131 -32.65 8.19 -16.84
N VAL A 132 -31.49 8.68 -16.38
CA VAL A 132 -30.24 8.79 -17.17
C VAL A 132 -29.00 9.15 -16.32
N HIS A 133 -29.15 9.79 -15.15
CA HIS A 133 -28.01 10.29 -14.35
C HIS A 133 -27.72 9.47 -13.08
N ASP A 134 -26.98 8.37 -13.24
CA ASP A 134 -26.12 7.76 -12.22
C ASP A 134 -24.65 7.77 -12.69
N ASP A 135 -24.12 8.96 -13.01
CA ASP A 135 -22.75 9.11 -13.52
C ASP A 135 -21.70 8.86 -12.41
N GLY A 136 -22.03 9.21 -11.16
CA GLY A 136 -21.14 9.10 -10.01
C GLY A 136 -20.80 7.67 -9.62
N LEU A 137 -21.81 6.83 -9.33
CA LEU A 137 -21.56 5.45 -8.91
C LEU A 137 -21.10 4.58 -10.07
N SER A 138 -21.72 4.70 -11.25
CA SER A 138 -21.32 3.92 -12.42
C SER A 138 -19.89 4.28 -12.90
N GLY A 139 -19.52 5.56 -12.86
CA GLY A 139 -18.16 6.05 -13.12
C GLY A 139 -17.13 5.50 -12.12
N PHE A 140 -17.49 5.46 -10.83
CA PHE A 140 -16.66 4.86 -9.78
C PHE A 140 -16.48 3.35 -9.98
N LEU A 141 -17.57 2.58 -10.20
CA LEU A 141 -17.52 1.13 -10.37
C LEU A 141 -16.73 0.72 -11.62
N ASN A 142 -16.87 1.49 -12.70
CA ASN A 142 -16.06 1.34 -13.91
C ASN A 142 -14.57 1.58 -13.60
N ASP A 143 -14.23 2.62 -12.83
CA ASP A 143 -12.84 2.89 -12.45
C ASP A 143 -12.23 1.85 -11.51
N PHE A 144 -12.97 1.44 -10.48
CA PHE A 144 -12.55 0.38 -9.55
C PHE A 144 -12.27 -0.93 -10.29
N SER A 145 -13.21 -1.38 -11.13
CA SER A 145 -13.03 -2.61 -11.92
C SER A 145 -11.99 -2.49 -13.03
N SER A 146 -11.66 -1.27 -13.46
CA SER A 146 -10.53 -0.98 -14.35
C SER A 146 -9.16 -1.05 -13.68
N ARG A 147 -9.07 -1.05 -12.34
CA ARG A 147 -7.78 -1.19 -11.65
C ARG A 147 -7.25 -2.62 -11.79
N ILE A 148 -5.94 -2.74 -12.05
CA ILE A 148 -5.27 -4.04 -12.13
C ILE A 148 -5.22 -4.68 -10.74
N TRP A 149 -5.72 -5.90 -10.64
CA TRP A 149 -5.77 -6.75 -9.45
C TRP A 149 -4.80 -7.92 -9.60
N MET A 150 -4.07 -8.26 -8.54
CA MET A 150 -3.17 -9.41 -8.50
C MET A 150 -3.35 -10.17 -7.20
N THR A 151 -3.29 -11.50 -7.32
CA THR A 151 -3.80 -12.49 -6.37
C THR A 151 -2.74 -13.55 -6.11
N TYR A 152 -2.96 -14.44 -5.13
CA TYR A 152 -2.14 -15.65 -5.02
C TYR A 152 -2.31 -16.52 -6.26
N ARG A 153 -1.20 -16.97 -6.83
CA ARG A 153 -1.18 -17.81 -8.04
C ARG A 153 -0.65 -19.20 -7.72
N LYS A 154 -1.02 -20.18 -8.55
CA LYS A 154 -0.56 -21.59 -8.42
C LYS A 154 -0.30 -22.21 -9.80
N GLY A 155 0.69 -23.10 -9.86
CA GLY A 155 1.09 -23.78 -11.10
C GLY A 155 2.09 -23.00 -11.94
N PHE A 156 2.80 -22.03 -11.35
CA PHE A 156 3.92 -21.34 -12.00
C PHE A 156 5.26 -22.07 -11.86
N ASP A 157 6.26 -21.67 -12.65
CA ASP A 157 7.63 -22.20 -12.64
C ASP A 157 8.27 -22.17 -11.24
N THR A 158 9.12 -23.13 -10.90
CA THR A 158 9.78 -23.16 -9.58
C THR A 158 10.64 -21.91 -9.31
N ILE A 159 10.41 -21.30 -8.14
CA ILE A 159 11.13 -20.09 -7.71
C ILE A 159 12.54 -20.47 -7.23
N GLY A 160 13.55 -20.13 -8.03
CA GLY A 160 14.96 -20.44 -7.74
C GLY A 160 15.18 -21.93 -7.48
N ASP A 161 15.97 -22.23 -6.44
CA ASP A 161 16.26 -23.58 -5.95
C ASP A 161 15.18 -24.12 -4.99
N SER A 162 14.10 -23.38 -4.79
CA SER A 162 12.99 -23.77 -3.92
C SER A 162 11.98 -24.66 -4.64
N LYS A 163 11.09 -25.30 -3.86
CA LYS A 163 10.00 -26.13 -4.37
C LYS A 163 8.66 -25.37 -4.52
N PHE A 164 8.67 -24.03 -4.41
CA PHE A 164 7.45 -23.23 -4.51
C PHE A 164 7.05 -23.01 -5.98
N THR A 165 5.86 -23.53 -6.32
CA THR A 165 5.11 -23.29 -7.57
C THR A 165 3.79 -22.54 -7.30
N SER A 166 3.68 -21.95 -6.11
CA SER A 166 2.54 -21.14 -5.65
C SER A 166 2.98 -20.22 -4.51
N ASP A 167 2.41 -19.01 -4.45
CA ASP A 167 2.71 -18.00 -3.42
C ASP A 167 1.63 -17.86 -2.32
N VAL A 168 0.64 -18.77 -2.34
CA VAL A 168 -0.42 -18.88 -1.33
C VAL A 168 0.15 -18.86 0.09
N SER A 169 -0.48 -18.05 0.95
CA SER A 169 -0.14 -17.84 2.37
C SER A 169 1.16 -17.09 2.68
N TRP A 170 1.91 -16.58 1.70
CA TRP A 170 3.12 -15.77 1.96
C TRP A 170 3.33 -14.59 1.01
N GLY A 171 2.92 -14.70 -0.26
CA GLY A 171 3.14 -13.68 -1.29
C GLY A 171 2.31 -12.39 -1.19
N CYS A 172 1.42 -12.22 -0.19
CA CYS A 172 0.43 -11.13 -0.17
C CYS A 172 1.03 -9.72 -0.32
N MET A 173 2.17 -9.44 0.35
CA MET A 173 2.86 -8.14 0.26
C MET A 173 3.53 -7.94 -1.12
N ILE A 174 3.98 -9.02 -1.75
CA ILE A 174 4.51 -8.97 -3.12
C ILE A 174 3.36 -8.59 -4.06
N ARG A 175 2.20 -9.26 -3.96
CA ARG A 175 1.02 -8.98 -4.79
C ARG A 175 0.45 -7.58 -4.58
N SER A 176 0.36 -7.07 -3.35
CA SER A 176 -0.08 -5.69 -3.10
C SER A 176 0.90 -4.66 -3.68
N SER A 177 2.21 -4.91 -3.60
CA SER A 177 3.21 -4.06 -4.26
C SER A 177 3.20 -4.15 -5.79
N GLN A 178 2.96 -5.34 -6.37
CA GLN A 178 2.79 -5.50 -7.81
C GLN A 178 1.58 -4.71 -8.31
N MET A 179 0.45 -4.71 -7.57
CA MET A 179 -0.72 -3.90 -7.93
C MET A 179 -0.42 -2.39 -7.92
N LEU A 180 0.33 -1.89 -6.93
CA LEU A 180 0.71 -0.48 -6.83
C LEU A 180 1.59 -0.05 -8.01
N VAL A 181 2.64 -0.81 -8.33
CA VAL A 181 3.52 -0.51 -9.47
C VAL A 181 2.80 -0.71 -10.81
N ALA A 182 1.84 -1.64 -10.88
CA ALA A 182 0.99 -1.80 -12.06
C ALA A 182 0.10 -0.58 -12.31
N GLN A 183 -0.46 0.08 -11.28
CA GLN A 183 -1.17 1.35 -11.50
C GLN A 183 -0.23 2.46 -11.96
N ALA A 184 0.99 2.56 -11.42
CA ALA A 184 1.98 3.55 -11.88
C ALA A 184 2.28 3.39 -13.38
N LEU A 185 2.54 2.16 -13.82
CA LEU A 185 2.75 1.84 -15.24
C LEU A 185 1.50 2.10 -16.09
N LEU A 186 0.30 1.87 -15.55
CA LEU A 186 -0.97 2.14 -16.24
C LEU A 186 -1.18 3.65 -16.42
N PHE A 187 -0.92 4.45 -15.39
CA PHE A 187 -1.00 5.91 -15.44
C PHE A 187 0.08 6.54 -16.32
N HIS A 188 1.24 5.88 -16.45
CA HIS A 188 2.31 6.24 -17.36
C HIS A 188 1.96 5.95 -18.83
N TYR A 189 1.61 4.69 -19.18
CA TYR A 189 1.41 4.29 -20.58
C TYR A 189 0.05 4.69 -21.16
N LEU A 190 -1.00 4.73 -20.33
CA LEU A 190 -2.40 4.84 -20.75
C LEU A 190 -3.17 5.97 -20.03
N GLY A 191 -2.68 6.47 -18.89
CA GLY A 191 -3.24 7.62 -18.19
C GLY A 191 -4.26 7.28 -17.09
N ARG A 192 -4.43 8.19 -16.13
CA ARG A 192 -5.34 8.01 -14.98
C ARG A 192 -6.82 7.87 -15.41
N THR A 193 -7.20 8.50 -16.51
CA THR A 193 -8.53 8.44 -17.12
C THR A 193 -8.82 7.14 -17.88
N TRP A 194 -7.83 6.28 -18.11
CA TRP A 194 -8.05 5.00 -18.79
C TRP A 194 -9.00 4.08 -18.01
N ARG A 195 -9.90 3.43 -18.73
CA ARG A 195 -10.85 2.43 -18.22
C ARG A 195 -10.76 1.17 -19.08
N LYS A 196 -10.93 0.00 -18.46
CA LYS A 196 -10.85 -1.28 -19.15
C LYS A 196 -12.10 -1.51 -20.00
N LEU A 197 -11.93 -1.65 -21.30
CA LEU A 197 -13.00 -2.05 -22.19
C LEU A 197 -13.37 -3.54 -22.01
N SER A 198 -14.63 -3.86 -22.28
CA SER A 198 -15.12 -5.25 -22.34
C SER A 198 -14.90 -5.88 -23.72
N GLN A 199 -14.82 -5.06 -24.77
CA GLN A 199 -14.60 -5.49 -26.15
C GLN A 199 -13.11 -5.79 -26.43
N LYS A 200 -12.87 -6.65 -27.42
CA LYS A 200 -11.56 -7.03 -27.97
C LYS A 200 -11.43 -6.51 -29.41
N PRO A 201 -10.21 -6.36 -29.96
CA PRO A 201 -8.90 -6.58 -29.33
C PRO A 201 -8.58 -5.53 -28.26
N TYR A 202 -7.73 -5.88 -27.30
CA TYR A 202 -7.26 -4.95 -26.27
C TYR A 202 -6.11 -4.06 -26.76
N ASP A 203 -5.88 -2.94 -26.07
CA ASP A 203 -4.75 -2.04 -26.33
C ASP A 203 -3.41 -2.79 -26.14
N PRO A 204 -2.49 -2.78 -27.13
CA PRO A 204 -1.19 -3.44 -27.01
C PRO A 204 -0.36 -3.00 -25.80
N LYS A 205 -0.47 -1.74 -25.36
CA LYS A 205 0.21 -1.24 -24.14
C LYS A 205 -0.32 -1.91 -22.88
N TYR A 206 -1.64 -2.16 -22.79
CA TYR A 206 -2.27 -2.82 -21.66
C TYR A 206 -1.87 -4.30 -21.60
N ILE A 207 -1.85 -4.99 -22.74
CA ILE A 207 -1.39 -6.39 -22.81
C ILE A 207 0.10 -6.51 -22.52
N LYS A 208 0.94 -5.62 -23.06
CA LYS A 208 2.36 -5.50 -22.71
C LYS A 208 2.54 -5.25 -21.20
N LEU A 209 1.76 -4.34 -20.60
CA LEU A 209 1.81 -4.08 -19.15
C LEU A 209 1.52 -5.36 -18.36
N LEU A 210 0.43 -6.07 -18.62
CA LEU A 210 0.10 -7.32 -17.93
C LEU A 210 1.19 -8.40 -18.14
N HIS A 211 1.77 -8.49 -19.33
CA HIS A 211 2.90 -9.39 -19.61
C HIS A 211 4.11 -9.17 -18.69
N LEU A 212 4.39 -7.92 -18.27
CA LEU A 212 5.50 -7.60 -17.38
C LEU A 212 5.35 -8.20 -15.97
N PHE A 213 4.14 -8.54 -15.53
CA PHE A 213 3.84 -9.04 -14.17
C PHE A 213 3.53 -10.54 -14.08
N GLY A 214 3.48 -11.25 -15.21
CA GLY A 214 3.19 -12.68 -15.26
C GLY A 214 4.09 -13.53 -14.35
N ASP A 215 3.60 -14.68 -13.90
CA ASP A 215 4.30 -15.55 -12.94
C ASP A 215 5.41 -16.40 -13.60
N SER A 216 6.30 -15.80 -14.38
CA SER A 216 7.47 -16.48 -14.95
C SER A 216 8.69 -15.57 -14.95
N LYS A 217 9.88 -16.19 -14.91
CA LYS A 217 11.19 -15.50 -14.90
C LYS A 217 11.40 -14.57 -16.11
N LYS A 218 10.64 -14.77 -17.19
CA LYS A 218 10.61 -13.92 -18.40
C LYS A 218 10.00 -12.53 -18.13
N SER A 219 9.00 -12.47 -17.25
CA SER A 219 8.27 -11.26 -16.92
C SER A 219 9.07 -10.45 -15.89
N ILE A 220 9.46 -9.23 -16.26
CA ILE A 220 10.44 -8.42 -15.50
C ILE A 220 10.02 -8.22 -14.04
N PHE A 221 8.74 -7.96 -13.81
CA PHE A 221 8.14 -7.65 -12.52
C PHE A 221 7.42 -8.86 -11.91
N SER A 222 7.76 -10.08 -12.36
CA SER A 222 7.30 -11.34 -11.77
C SER A 222 7.71 -11.47 -10.30
N ILE A 223 6.96 -12.31 -9.58
CA ILE A 223 7.33 -12.72 -8.22
C ILE A 223 8.74 -13.34 -8.17
N HIS A 224 9.14 -14.08 -9.20
CA HIS A 224 10.48 -14.68 -9.32
C HIS A 224 11.58 -13.61 -9.33
N ASN A 225 11.41 -12.55 -10.11
CA ASN A 225 12.42 -11.51 -10.30
C ASN A 225 12.43 -10.49 -9.15
N LEU A 226 11.28 -10.21 -8.54
CA LEU A 226 11.20 -9.45 -7.28
C LEU A 226 11.92 -10.15 -6.13
N LEU A 227 11.70 -11.46 -5.96
CA LEU A 227 12.41 -12.27 -4.97
C LEU A 227 13.92 -12.38 -5.28
N GLN A 228 14.32 -12.32 -6.56
CA GLN A 228 15.72 -12.32 -6.97
C GLN A 228 16.41 -10.99 -6.59
N ALA A 229 15.79 -9.84 -6.88
CA ALA A 229 16.34 -8.52 -6.58
C ALA A 229 16.33 -8.20 -5.08
N GLY A 230 15.27 -8.58 -4.36
CA GLY A 230 15.10 -8.26 -2.95
C GLY A 230 15.85 -9.15 -1.96
N ARG A 231 16.69 -10.10 -2.41
CA ARG A 231 17.41 -11.02 -1.50
C ARG A 231 18.19 -10.29 -0.40
N GLY A 232 18.80 -9.14 -0.72
CA GLY A 232 19.52 -8.29 0.23
C GLY A 232 18.62 -7.64 1.30
N TYR A 233 17.32 -7.51 1.03
CA TYR A 233 16.29 -7.02 1.95
C TYR A 233 15.47 -8.15 2.59
N GLY A 234 15.98 -9.39 2.55
CA GLY A 234 15.37 -10.55 3.20
C GLY A 234 14.23 -11.23 2.42
N LEU A 235 13.97 -10.86 1.15
CA LEU A 235 12.97 -11.54 0.34
C LEU A 235 13.39 -13.00 0.08
N ALA A 236 12.52 -13.93 0.46
CA ALA A 236 12.68 -15.36 0.26
C ALA A 236 11.32 -16.05 0.04
N ALA A 237 11.28 -17.07 -0.82
CA ALA A 237 10.06 -17.82 -1.07
C ALA A 237 9.59 -18.55 0.21
N GLY A 238 8.32 -18.38 0.57
CA GLY A 238 7.73 -18.91 1.80
C GLY A 238 7.85 -17.99 3.03
N SER A 239 8.50 -16.83 2.90
CA SER A 239 8.59 -15.80 3.96
C SER A 239 7.64 -14.63 3.69
N TRP A 240 7.07 -14.05 4.75
CA TRP A 240 6.44 -12.73 4.67
C TRP A 240 7.52 -11.64 4.73
N VAL A 241 7.23 -10.49 4.11
CA VAL A 241 8.10 -9.31 4.04
C VAL A 241 7.28 -8.04 4.26
N GLY A 242 7.89 -7.02 4.86
CA GLY A 242 7.24 -5.74 5.16
C GLY A 242 7.31 -4.71 4.02
N PRO A 243 6.55 -3.60 4.11
CA PRO A 243 6.48 -2.56 3.07
C PRO A 243 7.84 -1.98 2.68
N TYR A 244 8.68 -1.59 3.66
CA TYR A 244 10.02 -1.05 3.43
C TYR A 244 10.90 -1.98 2.56
N ALA A 245 10.92 -3.27 2.90
CA ALA A 245 11.68 -4.27 2.15
C ALA A 245 11.17 -4.41 0.70
N MET A 246 9.86 -4.30 0.46
CA MET A 246 9.32 -4.26 -0.91
C MET A 246 9.74 -2.99 -1.64
N CYS A 247 9.61 -1.80 -1.05
CA CYS A 247 10.00 -0.53 -1.69
C CYS A 247 11.46 -0.57 -2.18
N ARG A 248 12.37 -1.04 -1.33
CA ARG A 248 13.80 -1.17 -1.64
C ARG A 248 14.10 -2.32 -2.63
N SER A 249 13.27 -3.37 -2.65
CA SER A 249 13.36 -4.44 -3.66
C SER A 249 12.93 -3.97 -5.05
N TRP A 250 11.92 -3.09 -5.14
CA TRP A 250 11.54 -2.44 -6.38
C TRP A 250 12.64 -1.52 -6.90
N GLU A 251 13.25 -0.71 -6.03
CA GLU A 251 14.41 0.12 -6.37
C GLU A 251 15.59 -0.71 -6.92
N ALA A 252 15.92 -1.82 -6.24
CA ALA A 252 16.96 -2.75 -6.69
C ALA A 252 16.63 -3.39 -8.05
N LEU A 253 15.39 -3.86 -8.26
CA LEU A 253 14.94 -4.44 -9.53
C LEU A 253 14.99 -3.41 -10.67
N ALA A 254 14.58 -2.16 -10.41
CA ALA A 254 14.64 -1.06 -11.36
C ALA A 254 16.08 -0.76 -11.84
N ARG A 255 17.04 -0.84 -10.91
CA ARG A 255 18.48 -0.65 -11.18
C ARG A 255 19.02 -1.81 -12.02
N THR A 256 18.89 -3.04 -11.54
CA THR A 256 19.39 -4.25 -12.24
C THR A 256 18.79 -4.42 -13.63
N ALA A 257 17.50 -4.10 -13.84
CA ALA A 257 16.88 -4.16 -15.17
C ALA A 257 17.47 -3.12 -16.13
N ARG A 258 17.75 -1.89 -15.67
CA ARG A 258 18.38 -0.84 -16.47
C ARG A 258 19.83 -1.20 -16.83
N ASP A 259 20.58 -1.73 -15.88
CA ASP A 259 21.96 -2.16 -16.09
C ASP A 259 22.04 -3.29 -17.13
N SER A 260 21.12 -4.25 -17.06
CA SER A 260 20.98 -5.35 -18.03
C SER A 260 20.60 -4.87 -19.44
N ALA A 261 19.70 -3.87 -19.54
CA ALA A 261 19.26 -3.29 -20.81
C ALA A 261 20.35 -2.47 -21.53
N ASN A 262 21.46 -2.15 -20.87
CA ASN A 262 22.62 -1.54 -21.53
C ASN A 262 23.47 -2.56 -22.33
N VAL A 263 23.23 -3.87 -22.15
CA VAL A 263 24.04 -4.96 -22.75
C VAL A 263 23.33 -5.64 -23.92
N ASN A 264 21.99 -5.69 -23.91
CA ASN A 264 21.18 -6.21 -25.01
C ASN A 264 20.06 -5.20 -25.32
N GLU A 265 19.84 -4.89 -26.61
CA GLU A 265 18.96 -3.81 -27.10
C GLU A 265 17.45 -4.07 -26.94
N VAL A 266 17.02 -4.65 -25.81
CA VAL A 266 15.61 -4.95 -25.53
C VAL A 266 15.06 -3.96 -24.51
N ASN A 267 13.95 -3.32 -24.87
CA ASN A 267 13.36 -2.19 -24.13
C ASN A 267 12.63 -2.68 -22.86
N GLN A 268 13.40 -3.16 -21.88
CA GLN A 268 12.99 -3.97 -20.73
C GLN A 268 13.50 -3.38 -19.40
N SER A 269 13.16 -2.12 -19.12
CA SER A 269 13.35 -1.50 -17.80
C SER A 269 12.11 -0.70 -17.40
N LEU A 270 12.03 -0.29 -16.13
CA LEU A 270 10.96 0.62 -15.68
C LEU A 270 11.11 1.97 -16.40
N PRO A 271 10.04 2.53 -17.01
CA PRO A 271 10.08 3.80 -17.74
C PRO A 271 10.07 5.03 -16.80
N MET A 272 10.38 4.81 -15.53
CA MET A 272 10.28 5.77 -14.44
C MET A 272 11.37 5.50 -13.41
N ALA A 273 11.92 6.56 -12.82
CA ALA A 273 12.80 6.46 -11.68
C ALA A 273 12.01 6.04 -10.43
N ILE A 274 12.67 5.37 -9.48
CA ILE A 274 12.12 5.09 -8.15
C ILE A 274 12.89 5.92 -7.13
N TYR A 275 12.15 6.62 -6.28
CA TYR A 275 12.70 7.29 -5.09
C TYR A 275 11.96 6.77 -3.86
N VAL A 276 12.66 5.98 -3.04
CA VAL A 276 12.18 5.54 -1.73
C VAL A 276 12.48 6.62 -0.70
N VAL A 277 11.44 7.14 -0.05
CA VAL A 277 11.51 8.23 0.93
C VAL A 277 11.42 7.63 2.33
N SER A 278 12.55 7.15 2.83
CA SER A 278 12.72 6.70 4.22
C SER A 278 13.55 7.70 5.03
N GLY A 279 13.61 7.50 6.35
CA GLY A 279 14.60 8.18 7.19
C GLY A 279 16.03 7.65 6.95
N ASP A 280 16.99 8.22 7.68
CA ASP A 280 18.41 7.83 7.67
C ASP A 280 18.54 6.29 7.89
N GLU A 281 19.42 5.62 7.13
CA GLU A 281 19.50 4.14 7.12
C GLU A 281 19.92 3.54 8.48
N ASP A 282 20.57 4.34 9.34
CA ASP A 282 20.95 3.98 10.71
C ASP A 282 19.74 3.93 11.68
N GLY A 283 18.57 4.51 11.32
CA GLY A 283 17.35 4.51 12.13
C GLY A 283 17.34 5.43 13.36
N GLU A 284 18.52 5.81 13.88
CA GLU A 284 18.76 6.54 15.13
C GLU A 284 17.98 7.85 15.34
N ARG A 285 17.44 8.48 14.28
CA ARG A 285 16.83 9.82 14.38
C ARG A 285 15.33 9.84 14.63
N GLY A 286 14.62 8.77 14.30
CA GLY A 286 13.15 8.73 14.33
C GLY A 286 12.48 9.85 13.52
N GLY A 287 11.23 10.16 13.85
CA GLY A 287 10.46 11.21 13.19
C GLY A 287 9.91 10.83 11.80
N ALA A 288 9.36 11.81 11.09
CA ALA A 288 8.81 11.63 9.76
C ALA A 288 9.91 11.70 8.68
N PRO A 289 9.89 10.82 7.65
CA PRO A 289 10.91 10.83 6.60
C PRO A 289 10.85 12.11 5.76
N VAL A 290 12.00 12.50 5.20
CA VAL A 290 12.18 13.77 4.48
C VAL A 290 12.37 13.51 2.99
N LEU A 291 11.44 14.03 2.18
CA LEU A 291 11.59 14.09 0.73
C LEU A 291 12.51 15.25 0.38
N CYS A 292 13.64 14.93 -0.26
CA CYS A 292 14.65 15.89 -0.66
C CYS A 292 14.55 16.18 -2.16
N ILE A 293 14.30 17.44 -2.53
CA ILE A 293 14.12 17.86 -3.93
C ILE A 293 15.43 17.73 -4.72
N ASP A 294 16.58 18.03 -4.11
CA ASP A 294 17.91 17.81 -4.71
C ASP A 294 18.16 16.32 -4.99
N THR A 295 17.72 15.44 -4.09
CA THR A 295 17.84 13.98 -4.26
C THR A 295 16.92 13.47 -5.37
N ALA A 296 15.68 13.95 -5.44
CA ALA A 296 14.77 13.65 -6.54
C ALA A 296 15.36 14.09 -7.90
N SER A 297 15.90 15.31 -7.96
CA SER A 297 16.55 15.88 -9.15
C SER A 297 17.80 15.10 -9.58
N LYS A 298 18.62 14.66 -8.61
CA LYS A 298 19.76 13.77 -8.85
C LYS A 298 19.32 12.42 -9.42
N ILE A 299 18.32 11.78 -8.81
CA ILE A 299 17.76 10.49 -9.25
C ILE A 299 17.22 10.60 -10.69
N CYS A 300 16.56 11.70 -11.05
CA CYS A 300 16.14 11.97 -12.43
C CYS A 300 17.33 12.14 -13.39
N SER A 301 18.35 12.92 -13.03
CA SER A 301 19.54 13.12 -13.87
C SER A 301 20.30 11.81 -14.14
N GLU A 302 20.45 10.97 -13.11
CA GLU A 302 21.02 9.62 -13.19
C GLU A 302 20.14 8.66 -14.01
N PHE A 303 18.81 8.77 -13.93
CA PHE A 303 17.89 8.01 -14.77
C PHE A 303 18.04 8.39 -16.25
N CYS A 304 18.01 9.68 -16.55
CA CYS A 304 18.08 10.22 -17.90
C CYS A 304 19.50 10.18 -18.52
N LYS A 305 20.53 9.79 -17.76
CA LYS A 305 21.94 9.83 -18.19
C LYS A 305 22.34 11.21 -18.76
N GLY A 306 21.78 12.29 -18.21
CA GLY A 306 21.95 13.66 -18.72
C GLY A 306 21.24 14.01 -20.04
N GLN A 307 20.44 13.11 -20.63
CA GLN A 307 19.70 13.37 -21.89
C GLN A 307 18.46 14.26 -21.69
N ALA A 308 17.95 14.35 -20.47
CA ALA A 308 16.82 15.20 -20.07
C ALA A 308 17.00 15.63 -18.60
N THR A 309 16.33 16.72 -18.21
CA THR A 309 16.37 17.28 -16.85
C THR A 309 15.51 16.53 -15.85
N TRP A 310 14.51 15.77 -16.32
CA TRP A 310 13.56 15.06 -15.47
C TRP A 310 13.10 13.74 -16.10
N ALA A 311 12.74 12.79 -15.24
CA ALA A 311 12.16 11.50 -15.60
C ALA A 311 10.82 11.32 -14.88
N PRO A 312 9.86 10.57 -15.44
CA PRO A 312 8.71 10.10 -14.67
C PRO A 312 9.18 9.41 -13.38
N MET A 313 8.50 9.64 -12.26
CA MET A 313 8.96 9.20 -10.95
C MET A 313 7.87 8.46 -10.18
N LEU A 314 8.26 7.29 -9.66
CA LEU A 314 7.53 6.54 -8.64
C LEU A 314 8.15 6.85 -7.28
N LEU A 315 7.41 7.62 -6.48
CA LEU A 315 7.71 7.91 -5.08
C LEU A 315 7.11 6.81 -4.20
N LEU A 316 7.89 6.28 -3.26
CA LEU A 316 7.45 5.27 -2.30
C LEU A 316 7.82 5.70 -0.88
N VAL A 317 6.83 5.91 -0.02
CA VAL A 317 7.00 6.39 1.36
C VAL A 317 6.64 5.27 2.34
N PRO A 318 7.60 4.40 2.74
CA PRO A 318 7.38 3.37 3.77
C PRO A 318 7.33 3.99 5.17
N LEU A 319 6.32 3.63 5.96
CA LEU A 319 5.98 4.24 7.25
C LEU A 319 5.63 3.20 8.33
N VAL A 320 5.81 3.60 9.59
CA VAL A 320 5.32 2.91 10.78
C VAL A 320 4.56 3.92 11.65
N LEU A 321 3.23 3.88 11.60
CA LEU A 321 2.35 4.93 12.14
C LEU A 321 1.77 4.61 13.54
N GLY A 322 2.41 3.69 14.26
CA GLY A 322 2.02 3.24 15.60
C GLY A 322 2.61 1.87 15.92
N LEU A 323 2.22 1.29 17.07
CA LEU A 323 2.71 -0.02 17.54
C LEU A 323 1.77 -1.16 17.10
N ASP A 324 0.58 -1.25 17.70
CA ASP A 324 -0.41 -2.29 17.38
C ASP A 324 -1.50 -1.85 16.37
N LYS A 325 -1.65 -0.54 16.21
CA LYS A 325 -2.64 0.18 15.38
C LYS A 325 -2.05 1.50 14.90
N VAL A 326 -2.59 2.06 13.81
CA VAL A 326 -2.36 3.46 13.42
C VAL A 326 -2.81 4.41 14.55
N ASN A 327 -1.96 5.37 14.92
CA ASN A 327 -2.31 6.46 15.84
C ASN A 327 -3.35 7.38 15.17
N PRO A 328 -4.52 7.67 15.81
CA PRO A 328 -5.62 8.42 15.21
C PRO A 328 -5.23 9.75 14.55
N ARG A 329 -4.18 10.43 15.02
CA ARG A 329 -3.65 11.67 14.41
C ARG A 329 -3.23 11.52 12.94
N TYR A 330 -2.91 10.33 12.48
CA TYR A 330 -2.55 10.08 11.08
C TYR A 330 -3.75 9.75 10.18
N ILE A 331 -4.94 9.49 10.72
CA ILE A 331 -6.09 8.96 9.94
C ILE A 331 -6.58 9.98 8.89
N SER A 332 -6.74 11.24 9.29
CA SER A 332 -7.09 12.34 8.38
C SER A 332 -6.00 12.59 7.31
N LEU A 333 -4.73 12.47 7.70
CA LEU A 333 -3.60 12.65 6.78
C LEU A 333 -3.54 11.51 5.75
N LEU A 334 -3.76 10.25 6.18
CA LEU A 334 -3.84 9.09 5.30
C LEU A 334 -5.01 9.23 4.32
N TRP A 335 -6.20 9.63 4.80
CA TRP A 335 -7.36 9.93 3.97
C TRP A 335 -7.02 10.97 2.90
N ALA A 336 -6.36 12.07 3.29
CA ALA A 336 -5.96 13.14 2.37
C ALA A 336 -4.99 12.67 1.27
N THR A 337 -4.13 11.66 1.49
CA THR A 337 -3.25 11.14 0.42
C THR A 337 -3.99 10.49 -0.75
N PHE A 338 -5.28 10.14 -0.60
CA PHE A 338 -6.10 9.65 -1.70
C PHE A 338 -6.69 10.76 -2.58
N THR A 339 -6.62 12.03 -2.16
CA THR A 339 -7.11 13.18 -2.95
C THR A 339 -6.06 13.75 -3.91
N PHE A 340 -4.79 13.37 -3.73
CA PHE A 340 -3.68 13.83 -4.56
C PHE A 340 -3.79 13.25 -5.99
N PRO A 341 -3.72 14.05 -7.06
CA PRO A 341 -3.75 13.56 -8.45
C PRO A 341 -2.68 12.49 -8.76
N GLN A 342 -1.55 12.56 -8.06
CA GLN A 342 -0.42 11.64 -8.14
C GLN A 342 -0.64 10.31 -7.37
N SER A 343 -1.73 10.18 -6.60
CA SER A 343 -1.91 9.08 -5.65
C SER A 343 -1.96 7.71 -6.32
N LEU A 344 -1.09 6.81 -5.89
CA LEU A 344 -1.15 5.36 -6.16
C LEU A 344 -1.76 4.60 -4.98
N GLY A 345 -2.28 5.29 -3.96
CA GLY A 345 -2.82 4.68 -2.75
C GLY A 345 -1.74 4.03 -1.88
N ILE A 346 -2.13 3.01 -1.12
CA ILE A 346 -1.36 2.49 0.01
C ILE A 346 -1.28 0.96 -0.05
N LEU A 347 -0.08 0.39 0.06
CA LEU A 347 0.11 -1.03 0.38
C LEU A 347 0.44 -1.18 1.87
N GLY A 348 0.00 -2.26 2.50
CA GLY A 348 0.26 -2.50 3.92
C GLY A 348 -0.49 -3.71 4.45
N GLY A 349 -0.57 -3.85 5.77
CA GLY A 349 -1.33 -4.91 6.42
C GLY A 349 -0.46 -5.99 7.08
N LYS A 350 -1.08 -6.71 8.03
CA LYS A 350 -0.44 -7.66 8.94
C LYS A 350 0.28 -8.81 8.22
N PRO A 351 1.25 -9.48 8.87
CA PRO A 351 1.87 -10.70 8.35
C PRO A 351 0.84 -11.73 7.85
N GLY A 352 0.89 -12.04 6.55
CA GLY A 352 -0.06 -12.95 5.88
C GLY A 352 -1.45 -12.37 5.57
N ALA A 353 -1.65 -11.05 5.71
CA ALA A 353 -2.92 -10.34 5.54
C ALA A 353 -2.76 -8.97 4.84
N SER A 354 -1.82 -8.83 3.88
CA SER A 354 -1.55 -7.55 3.20
C SER A 354 -2.57 -7.22 2.11
N THR A 355 -3.03 -5.97 2.06
CA THR A 355 -3.98 -5.46 1.05
C THR A 355 -3.39 -4.28 0.28
N TYR A 356 -4.05 -3.89 -0.82
CA TYR A 356 -3.73 -2.69 -1.58
C TYR A 356 -4.94 -1.75 -1.58
N MET A 357 -4.84 -0.64 -0.85
CA MET A 357 -5.88 0.35 -0.65
C MET A 357 -5.77 1.40 -1.75
N ILE A 358 -6.87 1.65 -2.46
CA ILE A 358 -6.90 2.48 -3.67
C ILE A 358 -7.85 3.68 -3.55
N GLY A 359 -8.66 3.75 -2.50
CA GLY A 359 -9.55 4.88 -2.27
C GLY A 359 -10.09 4.94 -0.84
N VAL A 360 -10.94 5.93 -0.59
CA VAL A 360 -11.63 6.15 0.68
C VAL A 360 -13.08 6.61 0.45
N GLN A 361 -13.97 6.23 1.36
CA GLN A 361 -15.33 6.73 1.51
C GLN A 361 -15.64 6.78 3.01
N ASP A 362 -16.08 7.93 3.52
CA ASP A 362 -16.08 8.21 4.97
C ASP A 362 -14.70 7.86 5.60
N ASP A 363 -14.68 7.37 6.84
CA ASP A 363 -13.49 6.86 7.54
C ASP A 363 -13.05 5.44 7.11
N LYS A 364 -13.32 5.02 5.87
CA LYS A 364 -13.10 3.64 5.38
C LYS A 364 -12.22 3.62 4.13
N ALA A 365 -11.19 2.77 4.11
CA ALA A 365 -10.37 2.51 2.93
C ALA A 365 -11.01 1.46 2.03
N LEU A 366 -11.11 1.77 0.74
CA LEU A 366 -11.50 0.87 -0.34
C LEU A 366 -10.26 0.12 -0.85
N TYR A 367 -10.32 -1.21 -0.94
CA TYR A 367 -9.13 -2.03 -1.20
C TYR A 367 -9.33 -3.21 -2.17
N LEU A 368 -8.23 -3.57 -2.83
CA LEU A 368 -8.04 -4.80 -3.58
C LEU A 368 -7.36 -5.85 -2.69
N ASP A 369 -7.91 -7.07 -2.73
CA ASP A 369 -7.58 -8.17 -1.81
C ASP A 369 -6.79 -9.28 -2.55
N PRO A 370 -5.50 -9.49 -2.29
CA PRO A 370 -4.70 -10.49 -3.01
C PRO A 370 -4.97 -11.94 -2.56
N HIS A 371 -5.81 -12.17 -1.54
CA HIS A 371 -5.92 -13.48 -0.88
C HIS A 371 -6.78 -14.53 -1.61
N GLU A 372 -7.31 -14.22 -2.79
CA GLU A 372 -7.89 -15.24 -3.68
C GLU A 372 -6.79 -16.11 -4.32
N VAL A 373 -7.11 -17.38 -4.63
CA VAL A 373 -6.15 -18.35 -5.18
C VAL A 373 -6.53 -18.76 -6.61
N GLN A 374 -5.84 -18.18 -7.59
CA GLN A 374 -6.10 -18.34 -9.02
C GLN A 374 -4.99 -19.18 -9.69
N PRO A 375 -5.22 -19.81 -10.86
CA PRO A 375 -4.12 -20.39 -11.64
C PRO A 375 -3.17 -19.31 -12.16
N ALA A 376 -1.90 -19.65 -12.35
CA ALA A 376 -0.95 -18.82 -13.11
C ALA A 376 -1.42 -18.70 -14.57
N VAL A 377 -1.21 -17.53 -15.20
CA VAL A 377 -1.65 -17.25 -16.59
C VAL A 377 -0.51 -16.57 -17.37
N ASP A 378 -0.09 -17.19 -18.47
CA ASP A 378 0.87 -16.64 -19.44
C ASP A 378 0.15 -15.70 -20.43
N ILE A 379 0.04 -14.41 -20.07
CA ILE A 379 -0.36 -13.36 -21.01
C ILE A 379 0.89 -12.98 -21.81
N LYS A 380 0.89 -13.32 -23.10
CA LYS A 380 1.96 -12.95 -24.05
C LYS A 380 1.73 -11.53 -24.58
N GLU A 381 2.82 -10.82 -24.87
CA GLU A 381 2.80 -9.44 -25.37
C GLU A 381 2.04 -9.27 -26.70
N ASP A 382 2.02 -10.29 -27.55
CA ASP A 382 1.33 -10.32 -28.84
C ASP A 382 -0.16 -10.71 -28.75
N ASN A 383 -0.62 -11.25 -27.63
CA ASN A 383 -1.96 -11.82 -27.49
C ASN A 383 -3.00 -10.76 -27.10
N LEU A 384 -3.40 -9.94 -28.08
CA LEU A 384 -4.43 -8.90 -27.91
C LEU A 384 -5.83 -9.42 -27.56
N GLU A 385 -6.03 -10.75 -27.63
CA GLU A 385 -7.26 -11.43 -27.25
C GLU A 385 -7.14 -12.28 -25.97
N ALA A 386 -6.05 -12.11 -25.19
CA ALA A 386 -5.84 -12.85 -23.94
C ALA A 386 -7.02 -12.74 -22.96
N ASP A 387 -7.26 -13.77 -22.16
CA ASP A 387 -8.16 -13.66 -21.01
C ASP A 387 -7.47 -12.86 -19.89
N THR A 388 -7.97 -11.64 -19.67
CA THR A 388 -7.48 -10.73 -18.65
C THR A 388 -8.42 -10.66 -17.43
N SER A 389 -9.47 -11.49 -17.38
CA SER A 389 -10.48 -11.50 -16.30
C SER A 389 -9.86 -11.66 -14.91
N SER A 390 -8.90 -12.60 -14.77
CA SER A 390 -8.20 -12.85 -13.49
C SER A 390 -7.29 -11.71 -13.02
N TYR A 391 -7.12 -10.64 -13.79
CA TYR A 391 -6.36 -9.45 -13.41
C TYR A 391 -7.26 -8.25 -13.04
N HIS A 392 -8.57 -8.43 -12.86
CA HIS A 392 -9.52 -7.35 -12.56
C HIS A 392 -10.59 -7.77 -11.54
N CYS A 393 -11.00 -6.84 -10.66
CA CYS A 393 -11.95 -7.12 -9.59
C CYS A 393 -13.17 -6.19 -9.64
N SER A 394 -14.38 -6.75 -9.75
CA SER A 394 -15.64 -6.00 -9.66
C SER A 394 -16.24 -5.94 -8.25
N THR A 395 -15.62 -6.60 -7.26
CA THR A 395 -16.10 -6.61 -5.88
C THR A 395 -15.38 -5.55 -5.06
N VAL A 396 -16.06 -4.42 -4.83
CA VAL A 396 -15.60 -3.41 -3.87
C VAL A 396 -15.57 -4.01 -2.47
N ARG A 397 -14.48 -3.74 -1.74
CA ARG A 397 -14.27 -4.14 -0.35
C ARG A 397 -13.80 -2.92 0.42
N GLN A 398 -14.21 -2.82 1.69
CA GLN A 398 -13.79 -1.72 2.55
C GLN A 398 -13.47 -2.16 3.97
N LEU A 399 -12.56 -1.43 4.62
CA LEU A 399 -12.21 -1.59 6.04
C LEU A 399 -12.06 -0.20 6.68
N PRO A 400 -12.39 0.01 7.97
CA PRO A 400 -12.18 1.28 8.64
C PRO A 400 -10.69 1.65 8.70
N LEU A 401 -10.34 2.92 8.50
CA LEU A 401 -8.95 3.40 8.49
C LEU A 401 -8.22 3.07 9.80
N GLU A 402 -8.93 3.08 10.95
CA GLU A 402 -8.39 2.68 12.26
C GLU A 402 -7.94 1.21 12.36
N GLN A 403 -8.37 0.35 11.43
CA GLN A 403 -8.04 -1.08 11.38
C GLN A 403 -6.88 -1.39 10.42
N ILE A 404 -6.34 -0.36 9.75
CA ILE A 404 -5.09 -0.47 8.98
C ILE A 404 -3.94 -0.85 9.93
N ASP A 405 -3.04 -1.71 9.45
CA ASP A 405 -1.82 -2.01 10.16
C ASP A 405 -0.87 -0.81 10.13
N PRO A 406 -0.23 -0.44 11.25
CA PRO A 406 0.65 0.73 11.28
C PRO A 406 1.84 0.61 10.32
N SER A 407 2.24 -0.60 9.88
CA SER A 407 3.26 -0.79 8.85
C SER A 407 2.64 -0.76 7.45
N LEU A 408 2.94 0.31 6.70
CA LEU A 408 2.43 0.55 5.35
C LEU A 408 3.47 1.26 4.46
N ALA A 409 3.18 1.38 3.17
CA ALA A 409 3.87 2.31 2.28
C ALA A 409 2.87 3.01 1.35
N ILE A 410 3.01 4.33 1.25
CA ILE A 410 2.21 5.19 0.37
C ILE A 410 2.95 5.35 -0.95
N GLY A 411 2.25 5.25 -2.07
CA GLY A 411 2.82 5.44 -3.41
C GLY A 411 2.29 6.69 -4.09
N PHE A 412 3.17 7.40 -4.82
CA PHE A 412 2.78 8.48 -5.72
C PHE A 412 3.51 8.37 -7.06
N TYR A 413 2.85 8.78 -8.15
CA TYR A 413 3.40 8.84 -9.49
C TYR A 413 3.36 10.27 -10.03
N CYS A 414 4.52 10.82 -10.38
CA CYS A 414 4.66 12.10 -11.06
C CYS A 414 5.16 11.83 -12.49
N ARG A 415 4.46 12.29 -13.53
CA ARG A 415 4.87 12.06 -14.93
C ARG A 415 6.08 12.90 -15.34
N ASP A 416 6.15 14.10 -14.81
CA ASP A 416 7.10 15.15 -15.19
C ASP A 416 7.41 16.04 -13.97
N LYS A 417 8.07 17.18 -14.21
CA LYS A 417 8.52 18.09 -13.15
C LYS A 417 7.36 18.90 -12.56
N ASP A 418 6.36 19.22 -13.36
CA ASP A 418 5.21 20.04 -12.94
C ASP A 418 4.27 19.19 -12.07
N ASP A 419 4.03 17.92 -12.46
CA ASP A 419 3.37 16.90 -11.63
C ASP A 419 4.07 16.73 -10.26
N PHE A 420 5.41 16.83 -10.21
CA PHE A 420 6.20 16.70 -8.98
C PHE A 420 6.19 17.95 -8.11
N ASP A 421 6.15 19.15 -8.70
CA ASP A 421 6.09 20.40 -7.95
C ASP A 421 4.70 20.63 -7.34
N ASP A 422 3.63 20.29 -8.06
CA ASP A 422 2.26 20.23 -7.51
C ASP A 422 2.18 19.20 -6.35
N PHE A 423 2.81 18.03 -6.51
CA PHE A 423 2.91 17.05 -5.42
C PHE A 423 3.67 17.60 -4.20
N CYS A 424 4.80 18.28 -4.40
CA CYS A 424 5.57 18.88 -3.31
C CYS A 424 4.77 19.97 -2.59
N ALA A 425 4.03 20.81 -3.32
CA ALA A 425 3.16 21.83 -2.72
C ALA A 425 2.05 21.20 -1.86
N ARG A 426 1.39 20.14 -2.34
CA ARG A 426 0.38 19.38 -1.58
C ARG A 426 0.98 18.67 -0.36
N ALA A 427 2.19 18.15 -0.47
CA ALA A 427 2.88 17.49 0.64
C ALA A 427 3.30 18.48 1.75
N ILE A 428 3.69 19.71 1.39
CA ILE A 428 3.96 20.79 2.35
C ILE A 428 2.67 21.18 3.08
N ASP A 429 1.60 21.48 2.33
CA ASP A 429 0.26 21.80 2.88
C ASP A 429 -0.28 20.69 3.80
N LEU A 430 -0.10 19.42 3.42
CA LEU A 430 -0.47 18.27 4.25
C LEU A 430 0.38 18.17 5.54
N ALA A 431 1.65 18.55 5.49
CA ALA A 431 2.54 18.56 6.65
C ALA A 431 2.25 19.75 7.58
N GLU A 432 1.87 20.91 7.06
CA GLU A 432 1.44 22.07 7.87
C GLU A 432 0.15 21.77 8.66
N ARG A 433 -0.79 21.03 8.05
CA ARG A 433 -2.05 20.58 8.67
C ARG A 433 -1.92 19.44 9.68
N SER A 434 -0.69 19.03 10.03
CA SER A 434 -0.44 17.79 10.80
C SER A 434 -0.33 17.96 12.32
N ASP A 435 -0.50 19.18 12.85
CA ASP A 435 -0.28 19.54 14.27
C ASP A 435 1.06 19.02 14.84
N GLY A 436 2.11 19.03 14.00
CA GLY A 436 3.45 18.57 14.35
C GLY A 436 3.68 17.05 14.23
N ALA A 437 2.74 16.30 13.65
CA ALA A 437 2.85 14.86 13.40
C ALA A 437 2.62 14.51 11.91
N PRO A 438 3.47 15.00 10.98
CA PRO A 438 3.30 14.74 9.55
C PRO A 438 3.60 13.27 9.18
N LEU A 439 3.02 12.79 8.07
CA LEU A 439 3.35 11.49 7.49
C LEU A 439 4.77 11.47 6.92
N PHE A 440 5.16 12.54 6.23
CA PHE A 440 6.48 12.84 5.68
C PHE A 440 6.59 14.36 5.50
N THR A 441 7.80 14.87 5.32
CA THR A 441 8.05 16.31 5.08
C THR A 441 8.79 16.52 3.76
N VAL A 442 8.84 17.76 3.27
CA VAL A 442 9.58 18.14 2.07
C VAL A 442 10.67 19.15 2.43
N ALA A 443 11.86 18.97 1.89
CA ALA A 443 12.98 19.90 2.01
C ALA A 443 13.70 20.05 0.66
N SER A 444 14.28 21.22 0.39
CA SER A 444 15.08 21.44 -0.82
C SER A 444 16.30 20.53 -0.83
N SER A 445 17.06 20.52 0.27
CA SER A 445 18.27 19.72 0.47
C SER A 445 18.22 18.97 1.81
N LEU A 446 18.92 17.84 1.89
CA LEU A 446 19.09 17.10 3.14
C LEU A 446 19.92 17.92 4.14
N PRO A 447 19.51 17.97 5.44
CA PRO A 447 20.34 18.57 6.48
C PRO A 447 21.69 17.88 6.54
N ARG A 448 22.79 18.62 6.30
CA ARG A 448 24.14 18.10 6.48
C ARG A 448 24.27 17.55 7.91
N PRO A 449 24.87 16.37 8.13
CA PRO A 449 25.23 15.93 9.47
C PRO A 449 26.00 17.05 10.17
N LYS A 450 25.51 17.49 11.34
CA LYS A 450 26.29 18.41 12.18
C LYS A 450 27.61 17.71 12.50
N PRO A 451 28.79 18.34 12.29
CA PRO A 451 30.02 17.75 12.75
C PRO A 451 29.92 17.53 14.26
N VAL A 452 30.30 16.33 14.72
CA VAL A 452 30.38 16.04 16.15
C VAL A 452 31.56 16.83 16.69
N HIS A 453 31.27 18.01 17.24
CA HIS A 453 32.24 18.79 17.99
C HIS A 453 32.58 18.03 19.27
N HIS A 454 33.65 17.25 19.23
CA HIS A 454 34.35 16.86 20.45
C HIS A 454 34.87 18.15 21.11
N ASP A 455 34.22 18.55 22.20
CA ASP A 455 34.54 19.78 22.94
C ASP A 455 35.79 19.57 23.81
N GLY A 456 36.94 19.44 23.13
CA GLY A 456 38.25 19.23 23.73
C GLY A 456 38.93 20.56 24.02
N SER A 457 38.82 21.03 25.25
CA SER A 457 39.36 22.32 25.67
C SER A 457 40.89 22.33 25.79
N SER A 458 41.55 23.23 25.05
CA SER A 458 42.84 23.81 25.47
C SER A 458 43.05 25.20 24.83
N ASP A 459 43.31 26.20 25.66
CA ASP A 459 43.71 27.54 25.24
C ASP A 459 45.18 27.55 24.74
N MET A 460 45.47 28.29 23.67
CA MET A 460 46.56 29.29 23.60
C MET A 460 46.51 30.08 22.26
N PRO A 461 47.05 31.31 22.18
CA PRO A 461 46.68 32.26 21.12
C PRO A 461 47.60 32.36 19.88
N ALA A 462 46.95 32.44 18.71
CA ALA A 462 47.22 33.27 17.52
C ALA A 462 48.65 33.50 16.97
N SER A 463 48.86 33.11 15.71
CA SER A 463 49.45 33.98 14.64
C SER A 463 49.17 33.40 13.22
N PRO A 464 49.26 34.18 12.12
CA PRO A 464 48.56 33.85 10.85
C PRO A 464 49.46 33.59 9.62
N SER A 465 48.81 33.22 8.50
CA SER A 465 49.36 32.88 7.15
C SER A 465 50.03 31.49 7.06
N LYS A 466 50.08 30.83 5.89
CA LYS A 466 49.96 31.32 4.51
C LYS A 466 49.35 30.26 3.56
N GLU A 467 49.00 30.67 2.34
CA GLU A 467 48.52 29.80 1.26
C GLU A 467 49.57 28.78 0.78
N TRP A 468 49.15 27.60 0.33
CA TRP A 468 49.58 27.04 -0.96
C TRP A 468 48.66 25.92 -1.46
N MET A 469 48.97 25.39 -2.66
CA MET A 469 48.07 24.66 -3.54
C MET A 469 48.68 23.30 -3.96
N ASP A 470 47.82 22.45 -4.54
CA ASP A 470 48.14 21.40 -5.51
C ASP A 470 48.64 19.99 -5.12
N SER A 471 47.99 19.02 -5.79
CA SER A 471 48.57 17.86 -6.50
C SER A 471 49.06 16.60 -5.75
N ALA A 472 48.12 15.66 -5.67
CA ALA A 472 48.22 14.20 -5.85
C ALA A 472 49.59 13.55 -6.20
N HIS A 473 49.93 12.47 -5.48
CA HIS A 473 50.06 11.08 -5.95
C HIS A 473 50.23 10.17 -4.70
N VAL A 474 49.46 9.08 -4.52
CA VAL A 474 49.77 7.69 -4.94
C VAL A 474 51.17 7.22 -4.52
N ASP A 475 51.25 6.37 -3.48
CA ASP A 475 51.50 4.94 -3.69
C ASP A 475 51.15 4.07 -2.45
N CYS A 476 51.14 2.75 -2.61
CA CYS A 476 50.87 1.77 -1.55
C CYS A 476 52.16 1.33 -0.80
N LEU A 477 52.05 0.83 0.45
CA LEU A 477 52.60 -0.49 0.87
C LEU A 477 52.35 -0.88 2.35
N SER A 478 51.82 -2.10 2.52
CA SER A 478 52.07 -3.11 3.58
C SER A 478 52.19 -2.76 5.09
N ASP A 479 51.14 -3.18 5.82
CA ASP A 479 51.22 -4.19 6.91
C ASP A 479 51.80 -3.74 8.29
N PRO A 480 51.81 -4.57 9.37
CA PRO A 480 50.89 -4.29 10.48
C PRO A 480 51.51 -4.32 11.89
N GLU A 481 50.88 -3.65 12.88
CA GLU A 481 50.72 -4.22 14.23
C GLU A 481 49.69 -3.46 15.10
N ALA A 482 49.47 -3.98 16.31
CA ALA A 482 48.42 -3.67 17.28
C ALA A 482 48.21 -2.19 17.65
N HIS A 483 46.97 -1.86 18.04
CA HIS A 483 46.67 -1.66 19.47
C HIS A 483 45.18 -1.86 19.77
N GLN A 484 44.87 -2.37 20.97
CA GLN A 484 43.51 -2.42 21.50
C GLN A 484 43.13 -1.06 22.11
N HIS A 485 41.87 -0.65 21.92
CA HIS A 485 41.13 0.05 22.97
C HIS A 485 39.68 -0.42 22.93
N ASP A 486 39.30 -1.22 23.92
CA ASP A 486 37.92 -1.47 24.26
C ASP A 486 37.46 -0.32 25.17
N ASP A 487 36.34 0.35 24.86
CA ASP A 487 35.71 1.31 25.76
C ASP A 487 34.21 1.02 25.83
N ASP A 488 33.78 0.45 26.96
CA ASP A 488 32.38 0.16 27.29
C ASP A 488 31.55 1.45 27.41
N TRP A 489 30.40 1.50 26.73
CA TRP A 489 29.29 2.39 27.15
C TRP A 489 27.96 1.64 27.21
N GLN A 490 27.27 1.83 28.34
CA GLN A 490 26.07 1.12 28.77
C GLN A 490 24.83 1.82 28.16
N LEU A 491 23.82 1.12 27.63
CA LEU A 491 22.81 0.34 28.37
C LEU A 491 22.13 1.11 29.51
N LEU A 492 21.13 1.92 29.14
CA LEU A 492 19.92 2.20 29.93
C LEU A 492 18.70 2.18 29.00
#